data_AF-A0A942AQ67-F1
#
_entry.id   AF-A0A942AQ67-F1
#
_cell.length_a   1.000
_cell.length_b   1.000
_cell.length_c   1.000
_cell.angle_alpha   90.00
_cell.angle_beta   90.00
_cell.angle_gamma   90.00
#
_symmetry.space_group_name_H-M   'P 1'
#
loop_
_entity.id
_entity.type
_entity.pdbx_description
1 polymer ?
#
loop_
_entity_poly.entity_id
_entity_poly.type
_entity_poly.pdbx_seq_one_letter_code
_entity_poly.pdbx_strand_id
1 'polypeptide(L)'
;MSFYPIIVIACIAFYGGYYFYTKRRNAQQAEKVNATDFKTEFKNAEKYKDKYLNSDLSFLKEAMGEEKIDSFNYASLEYNTTDVVKDAVKDKLKGMATLGTVRFNTVHTAKYVILSGDNLHLLDADTDGDIDKHYVFKRDRLEKATLTEYPLEGQVKAQAQTRGNNVRAYKLSLPTDEKPVNLIIYSCLIFTNIPEIPVNPQETIQDIVVANDFLKQLGEKYPNLKVALPIFS
;
A
#
# COMPACT_ATOMS: atom_id res chain seq x y z
N MET A 1 -38.29 14.64 32.77
CA MET A 1 -37.79 14.94 31.41
C MET A 1 -36.90 13.78 30.97
N SER A 2 -37.09 13.26 29.76
CA SER A 2 -36.29 12.17 29.24
C SER A 2 -34.87 12.67 28.93
N PHE A 3 -33.83 12.00 29.44
CA PHE A 3 -32.41 12.37 29.23
C PHE A 3 -31.89 11.99 27.83
N TYR A 4 -32.62 11.14 27.11
CA TYR A 4 -32.27 10.66 25.77
C TYR A 4 -31.98 11.75 24.72
N PRO A 5 -32.78 12.82 24.54
CA PRO A 5 -32.48 13.88 23.58
C PRO A 5 -31.16 14.62 23.88
N ILE A 6 -30.79 14.78 25.15
CA ILE A 6 -29.54 15.43 25.55
C ILE A 6 -28.34 14.55 25.17
N ILE A 7 -28.44 13.23 25.39
CA ILE A 7 -27.40 12.26 25.01
C ILE A 7 -27.20 12.25 23.49
N VAL A 8 -28.29 12.25 22.71
CA VAL A 8 -28.21 12.27 21.23
C VAL A 8 -27.53 13.54 20.73
N ILE A 9 -27.88 14.71 21.27
CA ILE A 9 -27.23 15.98 20.90
C ILE A 9 -25.74 15.97 21.24
N ALA A 10 -25.38 15.47 22.43
CA ALA A 10 -23.98 15.33 22.82
C ALA A 10 -23.21 14.42 21.85
N CYS A 11 -23.75 13.24 21.49
CA CYS A 11 -23.13 12.33 20.53
C CYS A 11 -22.92 12.99 19.16
N ILE A 12 -23.90 13.74 18.64
CA ILE A 12 -23.78 14.46 17.37
C ILE A 12 -22.68 15.53 17.45
N ALA A 13 -22.63 16.30 18.54
CA ALA A 13 -21.61 17.32 18.73
C ALA A 13 -20.20 16.73 18.82
N PHE A 14 -20.02 15.63 19.58
CA PHE A 14 -18.74 14.93 19.67
C PHE A 14 -18.31 14.34 18.33
N TYR A 15 -19.23 13.69 17.61
CA TYR A 15 -18.92 13.12 16.29
C TYR A 15 -18.56 14.21 15.28
N GLY A 16 -19.34 15.29 15.23
CA GLY A 16 -19.06 16.45 14.38
C GLY A 16 -17.71 17.08 14.70
N GLY A 17 -17.43 17.33 15.98
CA GLY A 17 -16.15 17.86 16.45
C GLY A 17 -14.97 16.97 16.06
N TYR A 18 -15.08 15.66 16.27
CA TYR A 18 -14.07 14.68 15.86
C TYR A 18 -13.85 14.70 14.34
N TYR A 19 -14.92 14.66 13.55
CA TYR A 19 -14.84 14.69 12.09
C TYR A 19 -14.15 15.96 11.55
N PHE A 20 -14.51 17.14 12.08
CA PHE A 20 -13.85 18.39 11.69
C PHE A 20 -12.37 18.43 12.12
N TYR A 21 -12.07 17.92 13.32
CA TYR A 21 -10.70 17.79 13.80
C TYR A 21 -9.85 16.90 12.89
N THR A 22 -10.33 15.69 12.57
CA THR A 22 -9.61 14.76 11.69
C THR A 22 -9.45 15.33 10.28
N LYS A 23 -10.51 15.95 9.74
CA LYS A 23 -10.45 16.58 8.41
C LYS A 23 -9.39 17.69 8.35
N ARG A 24 -9.35 18.57 9.36
CA ARG A 24 -8.37 19.65 9.44
C ARG A 24 -6.94 19.11 9.58
N ARG A 25 -6.75 18.12 10.46
CA ARG A 25 -5.45 17.48 10.67
C ARG A 25 -4.91 16.85 9.38
N ASN A 26 -5.75 16.07 8.69
CA ASN A 26 -5.37 15.41 7.43
C ASN A 26 -5.05 16.44 6.33
N ALA A 27 -5.78 17.55 6.27
CA ALA A 27 -5.48 18.63 5.33
C ALA A 27 -4.12 19.28 5.62
N GLN A 28 -3.81 19.56 6.88
CA GLN A 28 -2.51 20.12 7.28
C GLN A 28 -1.34 19.17 6.99
N GLN A 29 -1.55 17.86 7.15
CA GLN A 29 -0.56 16.86 6.79
C GLN A 29 -0.33 16.85 5.28
N ALA A 30 -1.39 16.74 4.48
CA ALA A 30 -1.29 16.76 3.03
C ALA A 30 -0.60 18.03 2.54
N GLU A 31 -0.91 19.19 3.12
CA GLU A 31 -0.25 20.47 2.82
C GLU A 31 1.26 20.43 3.08
N LYS A 32 1.69 19.92 4.24
CA LYS A 32 3.13 19.78 4.56
C LYS A 32 3.84 18.85 3.58
N VAL A 33 3.23 17.70 3.25
CA VAL A 33 3.79 16.76 2.28
C VAL A 33 3.86 17.40 0.90
N ASN A 34 2.81 18.10 0.47
CA ASN A 34 2.76 18.76 -0.83
C ASN A 34 3.76 19.92 -0.96
N ALA A 35 4.08 20.60 0.14
CA ALA A 35 5.07 21.68 0.17
C ALA A 35 6.52 21.17 0.24
N THR A 36 6.73 19.85 0.35
CA THR A 36 8.06 19.26 0.46
C THR A 36 8.79 19.30 -0.89
N ASP A 37 10.05 19.74 -0.88
CA ASP A 37 10.94 19.60 -2.04
C ASP A 37 11.42 18.14 -2.15
N PHE A 38 10.62 17.33 -2.85
CA PHE A 38 10.95 15.92 -3.04
C PHE A 38 12.22 15.70 -3.87
N LYS A 39 12.66 16.64 -4.71
CA LYS A 39 13.93 16.48 -5.45
C LYS A 39 15.12 16.49 -4.50
N THR A 40 15.07 17.33 -3.49
CA THR A 40 16.08 17.34 -2.42
C THR A 40 15.90 16.14 -1.50
N GLU A 41 14.67 15.87 -1.08
CA GLU A 41 14.38 14.81 -0.11
C GLU A 41 14.72 13.40 -0.63
N PHE A 42 14.54 13.17 -1.93
CA PHE A 42 14.84 11.89 -2.57
C PHE A 42 16.31 11.47 -2.48
N LYS A 43 17.23 12.42 -2.24
CA LYS A 43 18.65 12.10 -1.97
C LYS A 43 18.82 11.27 -0.70
N ASN A 44 17.83 11.24 0.19
CA ASN A 44 17.81 10.42 1.40
C ASN A 44 17.20 9.03 1.21
N ALA A 45 16.88 8.60 -0.03
CA ALA A 45 16.20 7.33 -0.27
C ALA A 45 16.90 6.12 0.37
N GLU A 46 18.22 6.00 0.23
CA GLU A 46 18.99 4.91 0.85
C GLU A 46 18.91 4.95 2.38
N LYS A 47 19.07 6.14 2.98
CA LYS A 47 18.93 6.33 4.43
C LYS A 47 17.54 5.94 4.94
N TYR A 48 16.49 6.26 4.20
CA TYR A 48 15.11 5.91 4.56
C TYR A 48 14.84 4.43 4.40
N LYS A 49 15.28 3.82 3.30
CA LYS A 49 15.26 2.37 3.10
C LYS A 49 15.93 1.66 4.28
N ASP A 50 17.15 2.06 4.63
CA ASP A 50 17.90 1.45 5.72
C ASP A 50 17.21 1.64 7.07
N LYS A 51 16.56 2.78 7.29
CA LYS A 51 15.74 2.99 8.50
C LYS A 51 14.67 1.90 8.62
N TYR A 52 13.87 1.67 7.57
CA TYR A 52 12.82 0.63 7.60
C TYR A 52 13.42 -0.77 7.78
N LEU A 53 14.48 -1.10 7.05
CA LEU A 53 15.12 -2.43 7.13
C LEU A 53 15.86 -2.68 8.46
N ASN A 54 16.05 -1.64 9.28
CA ASN A 54 16.61 -1.75 10.63
C ASN A 54 15.56 -1.56 11.74
N SER A 55 14.29 -1.28 11.38
CA SER A 55 13.18 -1.17 12.32
C SER A 55 12.02 -2.08 11.90
N ASP A 56 10.99 -1.51 11.28
CA ASP A 56 9.67 -2.14 11.12
C ASP A 56 9.68 -3.26 10.08
N LEU A 57 10.68 -3.26 9.19
CA LEU A 57 10.84 -4.22 8.11
C LEU A 57 12.15 -5.01 8.25
N SER A 58 12.67 -5.17 9.47
CA SER A 58 13.90 -5.94 9.69
C SER A 58 13.78 -7.41 9.27
N PHE A 59 12.58 -7.98 9.36
CA PHE A 59 12.28 -9.35 8.93
C PHE A 59 12.51 -9.57 7.42
N LEU A 60 12.48 -8.51 6.60
CA LEU A 60 12.79 -8.63 5.17
C LEU A 60 14.25 -9.07 4.94
N LYS A 61 15.17 -8.71 5.85
CA LYS A 61 16.56 -9.17 5.77
C LYS A 61 16.68 -10.67 6.03
N GLU A 62 15.91 -11.17 7.00
CA GLU A 62 15.86 -12.60 7.30
C GLU A 62 15.23 -13.38 6.14
N ALA A 63 14.11 -12.89 5.60
CA ALA A 63 13.42 -13.51 4.48
C ALA A 63 14.26 -13.51 3.17
N MET A 64 15.13 -12.52 2.98
CA MET A 64 16.03 -12.46 1.82
C MET A 64 17.36 -13.21 2.03
N GLY A 65 17.70 -13.59 3.27
CA GLY A 65 18.95 -14.28 3.56
C GLY A 65 20.19 -13.48 3.15
N GLU A 66 21.03 -14.06 2.28
CA GLU A 66 22.24 -13.40 1.75
C GLU A 66 21.95 -12.45 0.58
N GLU A 67 20.73 -12.42 0.07
CA GLU A 67 20.37 -11.57 -1.06
C GLU A 67 20.24 -10.10 -0.66
N LYS A 68 20.69 -9.21 -1.56
CA LYS A 68 20.69 -7.77 -1.32
C LYS A 68 19.29 -7.19 -1.50
N ILE A 69 18.93 -6.23 -0.64
CA ILE A 69 17.72 -5.41 -0.81
C ILE A 69 18.12 -4.08 -1.47
N ASP A 70 18.02 -3.99 -2.80
CA ASP A 70 18.32 -2.75 -3.53
C ASP A 70 17.24 -1.69 -3.27
N SER A 71 15.98 -2.08 -3.40
CA SER A 71 14.80 -1.28 -3.09
C SER A 71 13.59 -2.19 -2.83
N PHE A 72 12.54 -1.67 -2.20
CA PHE A 72 11.32 -2.44 -1.92
C PHE A 72 10.06 -1.56 -1.98
N ASN A 73 8.90 -2.20 -2.11
CA ASN A 73 7.60 -1.57 -1.98
C ASN A 73 6.58 -2.55 -1.38
N TYR A 74 5.47 -2.01 -0.89
CA TYR A 74 4.30 -2.81 -0.55
C TYR A 74 3.46 -3.07 -1.80
N ALA A 75 2.82 -4.23 -1.80
CA ALA A 75 1.93 -4.66 -2.85
C ALA A 75 0.64 -5.24 -2.25
N SER A 76 -0.41 -5.20 -3.04
CA SER A 76 -1.66 -5.93 -2.79
C SER A 76 -2.05 -6.67 -4.07
N LEU A 77 -2.81 -7.77 -3.96
CA LEU A 77 -3.37 -8.39 -5.16
C LEU A 77 -4.42 -7.46 -5.77
N GLU A 78 -4.48 -7.44 -7.11
CA GLU A 78 -5.59 -6.82 -7.81
C GLU A 78 -6.87 -7.64 -7.54
N TYR A 79 -7.77 -7.09 -6.71
CA TYR A 79 -9.09 -7.68 -6.49
C TYR A 79 -10.08 -7.08 -7.50
N ASN A 80 -10.61 -7.93 -8.39
CA ASN A 80 -11.76 -7.55 -9.21
C ASN A 80 -12.99 -7.39 -8.30
N THR A 81 -13.70 -6.26 -8.40
CA THR A 81 -14.93 -5.97 -7.63
C THR A 81 -16.03 -7.02 -7.78
N THR A 82 -15.98 -7.88 -8.79
CA THR A 82 -16.87 -9.05 -8.92
C THR A 82 -16.62 -10.14 -7.89
N ASP A 83 -15.39 -10.30 -7.41
CA ASP A 83 -15.05 -11.31 -6.41
C ASP A 83 -15.48 -10.86 -5.02
N VAL A 84 -15.37 -9.55 -4.72
CA VAL A 84 -15.90 -8.96 -3.47
C VAL A 84 -17.42 -9.11 -3.37
N VAL A 85 -18.15 -8.93 -4.47
CA VAL A 85 -19.62 -9.11 -4.46
C VAL A 85 -20.00 -10.59 -4.41
N LYS A 86 -19.29 -11.46 -5.13
CA LYS A 86 -19.55 -12.91 -5.08
C LYS A 86 -19.23 -13.50 -3.71
N ASP A 87 -18.10 -13.14 -3.12
CA ASP A 87 -17.71 -13.61 -1.80
C ASP A 87 -18.59 -12.98 -0.71
N ALA A 88 -18.92 -11.69 -0.77
CA ALA A 88 -19.85 -11.08 0.18
C ALA A 88 -21.26 -11.69 0.12
N VAL A 89 -21.76 -12.08 -1.07
CA VAL A 89 -23.07 -12.73 -1.21
C VAL A 89 -23.02 -14.20 -0.77
N LYS A 90 -21.96 -14.93 -1.14
CA LYS A 90 -21.75 -16.33 -0.77
C LYS A 90 -21.52 -16.49 0.74
N ASP A 91 -20.81 -15.55 1.35
CA ASP A 91 -20.51 -15.56 2.78
C ASP A 91 -21.68 -15.04 3.63
N LYS A 92 -22.48 -14.10 3.13
CA LYS A 92 -23.78 -13.78 3.77
C LYS A 92 -24.73 -14.96 3.77
N LEU A 93 -24.77 -15.75 2.69
CA LEU A 93 -25.61 -16.96 2.63
C LEU A 93 -25.14 -18.03 3.62
N LYS A 94 -23.83 -18.21 3.78
CA LYS A 94 -23.25 -19.13 4.77
C LYS A 94 -23.49 -18.65 6.21
N GLY A 95 -23.38 -17.35 6.46
CA GLY A 95 -23.60 -16.74 7.78
C GLY A 95 -25.05 -16.77 8.26
N MET A 96 -26.04 -16.86 7.36
CA MET A 96 -27.44 -17.04 7.76
C MET A 96 -27.78 -18.46 8.22
N ALA A 97 -26.96 -19.46 7.86
CA ALA A 97 -27.21 -20.86 8.23
C ALA A 97 -26.61 -21.27 9.58
N THR A 98 -25.72 -20.45 10.16
CA THR A 98 -25.06 -20.74 11.44
C THR A 98 -25.23 -19.57 12.40
N LEU A 99 -26.24 -19.65 13.26
CA LEU A 99 -26.30 -18.90 14.52
C LEU A 99 -25.06 -19.26 15.36
N GLY A 100 -23.98 -18.51 15.19
CA GLY A 100 -22.72 -18.73 15.90
C GLY A 100 -21.52 -18.14 15.16
N THR A 101 -21.20 -16.88 15.49
CA THR A 101 -19.84 -16.31 15.58
C THR A 101 -18.76 -16.78 14.60
N VAL A 102 -19.01 -16.80 13.28
CA VAL A 102 -17.91 -16.91 12.31
C VAL A 102 -17.62 -15.52 11.75
N ARG A 103 -16.53 -14.91 12.22
CA ARG A 103 -15.93 -13.70 11.64
C ARG A 103 -15.37 -14.08 10.27
N PHE A 104 -15.92 -13.50 9.22
CA PHE A 104 -15.38 -13.63 7.87
C PHE A 104 -14.21 -12.66 7.71
N ASN A 105 -12.99 -13.18 7.71
CA ASN A 105 -11.81 -12.44 7.27
C ASN A 105 -11.35 -13.03 5.94
N THR A 106 -11.62 -12.35 4.83
CA THR A 106 -10.69 -12.40 3.69
C THR A 106 -9.46 -11.63 4.18
N VAL A 107 -8.51 -12.30 4.84
CA VAL A 107 -7.35 -11.61 5.43
C VAL A 107 -6.52 -11.04 4.27
N HIS A 108 -6.52 -9.72 4.14
CA HIS A 108 -5.58 -9.02 3.27
C HIS A 108 -4.20 -9.16 3.88
N THR A 109 -3.41 -10.12 3.41
CA THR A 109 -2.05 -10.31 3.89
C THR A 109 -1.07 -9.39 3.17
N ALA A 110 -0.01 -8.99 3.87
CA ALA A 110 1.03 -8.13 3.33
C ALA A 110 1.80 -8.82 2.23
N LYS A 111 2.00 -8.09 1.12
CA LYS A 111 2.92 -8.51 0.08
C LYS A 111 4.03 -7.48 -0.04
N TYR A 112 5.25 -7.96 -0.10
CA TYR A 112 6.44 -7.14 -0.25
C TYR A 112 7.08 -7.47 -1.58
N VAL A 113 7.26 -6.45 -2.41
CA VAL A 113 8.01 -6.57 -3.67
C VAL A 113 9.39 -5.98 -3.46
N ILE A 114 10.44 -6.75 -3.73
CA ILE A 114 11.82 -6.40 -3.43
C ILE A 114 12.65 -6.57 -4.69
N LEU A 115 13.37 -5.52 -5.08
CA LEU A 115 14.37 -5.59 -6.13
C LEU A 115 15.71 -6.04 -5.51
N SER A 116 16.29 -7.12 -6.06
CA SER A 116 17.57 -7.71 -5.64
C SER A 116 18.36 -8.07 -6.89
N GLY A 117 19.37 -7.27 -7.23
CA GLY A 117 20.11 -7.46 -8.47
C GLY A 117 19.16 -7.46 -9.67
N ASP A 118 19.18 -8.51 -10.48
CA ASP A 118 18.33 -8.67 -11.68
C ASP A 118 17.05 -9.49 -11.41
N ASN A 119 16.68 -9.64 -10.15
CA ASN A 119 15.49 -10.38 -9.73
C ASN A 119 14.52 -9.48 -8.98
N LEU A 120 13.24 -9.81 -9.07
CA LEU A 120 12.19 -9.24 -8.25
C LEU A 120 11.63 -10.34 -7.36
N HIS A 121 11.71 -10.15 -6.04
CA HIS A 121 11.18 -11.06 -5.04
C HIS A 121 9.79 -10.58 -4.64
N LEU A 122 8.86 -11.50 -4.55
CA LEU A 122 7.53 -11.29 -3.99
C LEU A 122 7.42 -12.16 -2.74
N LEU A 123 7.41 -11.50 -1.58
CA LEU A 123 7.15 -12.14 -0.30
C LEU A 123 5.66 -12.00 0.02
N ASP A 124 5.02 -13.12 0.33
CA ASP A 124 3.64 -13.16 0.79
C ASP A 124 3.61 -13.51 2.27
N ALA A 125 3.07 -12.60 3.08
CA ALA A 125 2.82 -12.86 4.48
C ALA A 125 1.55 -13.71 4.66
N ASP A 126 1.47 -14.47 5.74
CA ASP A 126 0.24 -15.12 6.18
C ASP A 126 -0.62 -14.18 7.05
N THR A 127 -1.60 -14.78 7.74
CA THR A 127 -2.53 -14.06 8.61
C THR A 127 -1.92 -13.63 9.94
N ASP A 128 -0.81 -14.27 10.32
CA ASP A 128 -0.07 -13.99 11.55
C ASP A 128 1.06 -12.97 11.30
N GLY A 129 1.32 -12.66 10.02
CA GLY A 129 2.30 -11.67 9.56
C GLY A 129 3.65 -12.29 9.20
N ASP A 130 3.78 -13.61 9.30
CA ASP A 130 4.99 -14.35 8.96
C ASP A 130 5.06 -14.57 7.44
N ILE A 131 6.28 -14.63 6.90
CA ILE A 131 6.46 -14.89 5.47
C ILE A 131 6.16 -16.36 5.16
N ASP A 132 5.03 -16.60 4.49
CA ASP A 132 4.58 -17.93 4.04
C ASP A 132 5.21 -18.31 2.70
N LYS A 133 5.26 -17.37 1.75
CA LYS A 133 5.73 -17.65 0.39
C LYS A 133 6.76 -16.65 -0.09
N HIS A 134 7.75 -17.18 -0.81
CA HIS A 134 8.79 -16.41 -1.47
C HIS A 134 8.86 -16.79 -2.95
N TYR A 135 8.43 -15.88 -3.81
CA TYR A 135 8.53 -16.04 -5.26
C TYR A 135 9.64 -15.18 -5.82
N VAL A 136 10.36 -15.70 -6.81
CA VAL A 136 11.46 -14.98 -7.47
C VAL A 136 11.18 -14.88 -8.96
N PHE A 137 10.98 -13.66 -9.44
CA PHE A 137 10.82 -13.34 -10.86
C PHE A 137 12.17 -12.93 -11.42
N LYS A 138 12.71 -13.80 -12.28
CA LYS A 138 13.97 -13.55 -12.97
C LYS A 138 13.79 -12.59 -14.15
N ARG A 139 14.93 -12.09 -14.64
CA ARG A 139 15.04 -11.15 -15.75
C ARG A 139 14.14 -11.46 -16.96
N ASP A 140 14.12 -12.71 -17.42
CA ASP A 140 13.35 -13.15 -18.59
C ASP A 140 11.83 -12.97 -18.44
N ARG A 141 11.32 -13.06 -17.19
CA ARG A 141 9.92 -12.76 -16.86
C ARG A 141 9.69 -11.26 -16.73
N LEU A 142 10.63 -10.54 -16.12
CA LEU A 142 10.51 -9.09 -15.90
C LEU A 142 10.56 -8.28 -17.19
N GLU A 143 11.32 -8.73 -18.20
CA GLU A 143 11.33 -8.13 -19.55
C GLU A 143 9.98 -8.26 -20.28
N LYS A 144 9.10 -9.17 -19.82
CA LYS A 144 7.74 -9.38 -20.34
C LYS A 144 6.65 -8.86 -19.41
N ALA A 145 7.02 -8.38 -18.23
CA ALA A 145 6.08 -7.80 -17.28
C ALA A 145 5.60 -6.41 -17.76
N THR A 146 4.51 -5.93 -17.16
CA THR A 146 4.01 -4.57 -17.44
C THR A 146 3.77 -3.81 -16.14
N LEU A 147 3.99 -2.50 -16.21
CA LEU A 147 3.63 -1.57 -15.14
C LEU A 147 2.81 -0.43 -15.73
N THR A 148 1.55 -0.33 -15.34
CA THR A 148 0.63 0.69 -15.86
C THR A 148 -0.04 1.45 -14.72
N GLU A 149 -0.27 2.75 -14.90
CA GLU A 149 -1.01 3.54 -13.91
C GLU A 149 -2.39 2.93 -13.64
N TYR A 150 -2.71 2.74 -12.37
CA TYR A 150 -3.97 2.20 -11.90
C TYR A 150 -4.84 3.34 -11.36
N PRO A 151 -6.03 3.59 -11.94
CA PRO A 151 -6.84 4.74 -11.57
C PRO A 151 -7.35 4.61 -10.14
N LEU A 152 -7.09 5.65 -9.33
CA LEU A 152 -7.66 5.78 -8.00
C LEU A 152 -9.02 6.47 -8.10
N GLU A 153 -10.06 5.83 -7.57
CA GLU A 153 -11.44 6.30 -7.60
C GLU A 153 -12.09 6.34 -6.21
N GLY A 154 -13.19 7.08 -6.09
CA GLY A 154 -14.03 7.13 -4.91
C GLY A 154 -13.27 7.40 -3.60
N GLN A 155 -13.55 6.58 -2.58
CA GLN A 155 -12.94 6.71 -1.26
C GLN A 155 -11.42 6.46 -1.29
N VAL A 156 -10.93 5.55 -2.13
CA VAL A 156 -9.49 5.23 -2.21
C VAL A 156 -8.70 6.46 -2.71
N LYS A 157 -9.23 7.17 -3.71
CA LYS A 157 -8.65 8.44 -4.18
C LYS A 157 -8.61 9.48 -3.08
N ALA A 158 -9.73 9.70 -2.39
CA ALA A 158 -9.82 10.70 -1.34
C ALA A 158 -8.84 10.40 -0.18
N GLN A 159 -8.66 9.12 0.15
CA GLN A 159 -7.72 8.68 1.17
C GLN A 159 -6.26 8.81 0.72
N ALA A 160 -5.92 8.43 -0.51
CA ALA A 160 -4.58 8.64 -1.05
C ALA A 160 -4.19 10.13 -1.04
N GLN A 161 -5.12 11.03 -1.34
CA GLN A 161 -4.89 12.47 -1.29
C GLN A 161 -4.61 13.01 0.12
N THR A 162 -5.03 12.32 1.19
CA THR A 162 -4.65 12.71 2.56
C THR A 162 -3.16 12.51 2.85
N ARG A 163 -2.50 11.65 2.06
CA ARG A 163 -1.04 11.42 2.09
C ARG A 163 -0.28 12.35 1.14
N GLY A 164 -0.97 13.23 0.42
CA GLY A 164 -0.40 14.15 -0.55
C GLY A 164 -0.93 13.92 -1.98
N ASN A 165 -0.80 14.94 -2.83
CA ASN A 165 -1.30 14.94 -4.20
C ASN A 165 -0.44 14.08 -5.15
N ASN A 166 0.74 13.66 -4.68
CA ASN A 166 1.76 12.92 -5.44
C ASN A 166 1.58 11.39 -5.29
N VAL A 167 0.55 10.93 -4.60
CA VAL A 167 0.25 9.50 -4.50
C VAL A 167 -0.45 9.03 -5.78
N ARG A 168 0.12 8.00 -6.40
CA ARG A 168 -0.40 7.26 -7.55
C ARG A 168 -0.34 5.77 -7.25
N ALA A 169 -1.16 5.01 -7.96
CA ALA A 169 -1.12 3.55 -7.94
C ALA A 169 -0.73 3.03 -9.31
N TYR A 170 -0.11 1.85 -9.33
CA TYR A 170 0.30 1.16 -10.53
C TYR A 170 -0.06 -0.30 -10.41
N LYS A 171 -0.52 -0.87 -11.51
CA LYS A 171 -0.71 -2.31 -11.69
C LYS A 171 0.57 -2.91 -12.27
N LEU A 172 1.26 -3.70 -11.46
CA LEU A 172 2.38 -4.52 -11.86
C LEU A 172 1.86 -5.92 -12.23
N SER A 173 1.91 -6.26 -13.51
CA SER A 173 1.51 -7.58 -14.02
C SER A 173 2.76 -8.43 -14.29
N LEU A 174 2.96 -9.46 -13.48
CA LEU A 174 4.10 -10.38 -13.56
C LEU A 174 3.68 -11.67 -14.27
N PRO A 175 4.30 -12.00 -15.43
CA PRO A 175 3.92 -13.19 -16.18
C PRO A 175 4.34 -14.46 -15.45
N THR A 176 3.46 -15.46 -15.44
CA THR A 176 3.72 -16.83 -14.99
C THR A 176 3.48 -17.79 -16.16
N ASP A 177 3.71 -19.08 -15.96
CA ASP A 177 3.33 -20.10 -16.96
C ASP A 177 1.81 -20.31 -17.05
N GLU A 178 1.06 -19.83 -16.05
CA GLU A 178 -0.39 -19.86 -16.02
C GLU A 178 -0.97 -18.45 -16.27
N LYS A 179 -1.57 -17.84 -15.24
CA LYS A 179 -2.11 -16.48 -15.29
C LYS A 179 -1.11 -15.49 -14.68
N PRO A 180 -1.00 -14.27 -15.23
CA PRO A 180 -0.17 -13.25 -14.63
C PRO A 180 -0.58 -12.97 -13.19
N VAL A 181 0.40 -12.76 -12.32
CA VAL A 181 0.20 -12.24 -10.97
C VAL A 181 0.06 -10.73 -11.10
N ASN A 182 -1.12 -10.21 -10.78
CA ASN A 182 -1.40 -8.77 -10.82
C ASN A 182 -1.30 -8.19 -9.41
N LEU A 183 -0.38 -7.25 -9.25
CA LEU A 183 -0.13 -6.55 -8.01
C LEU A 183 -0.47 -5.06 -8.17
N ILE A 184 -1.11 -4.47 -7.17
CA ILE A 184 -1.25 -3.03 -7.04
C ILE A 184 -0.18 -2.52 -6.09
N ILE A 185 0.68 -1.65 -6.59
CA ILE A 185 1.73 -0.95 -5.84
C ILE A 185 1.47 0.56 -5.90
N TYR A 186 1.94 1.29 -4.88
CA TYR A 186 1.71 2.74 -4.78
C TYR A 186 3.04 3.51 -4.86
N SER A 187 3.00 4.79 -5.23
CA SER A 187 4.12 5.74 -5.09
C SER A 187 4.30 6.23 -3.64
N CYS A 188 3.79 5.48 -2.67
CA CYS A 188 3.90 5.66 -1.23
C CYS A 188 3.75 4.27 -0.59
N LEU A 189 4.55 3.93 0.42
CA LEU A 189 4.42 2.65 1.13
C LEU A 189 3.04 2.55 1.80
N ILE A 190 2.13 1.84 1.14
CA ILE A 190 0.74 1.65 1.58
C ILE A 190 0.43 0.16 1.57
N PHE A 191 0.13 -0.37 2.75
CA PHE A 191 -0.33 -1.74 2.93
C PHE A 191 -1.87 -1.71 3.03
N THR A 192 -2.57 -2.48 2.18
CA THR A 192 -4.05 -2.58 2.02
C THR A 192 -4.77 -1.47 1.23
N ASN A 193 -6.04 -1.71 0.87
CA ASN A 193 -6.99 -0.72 0.31
C ASN A 193 -7.45 0.32 1.38
N ILE A 194 -6.48 0.92 2.08
CA ILE A 194 -6.46 2.04 3.05
C ILE A 194 -7.71 2.15 3.96
N PRO A 195 -7.56 1.94 5.31
CA PRO A 195 -7.26 3.10 6.15
C PRO A 195 -6.38 2.83 7.38
N GLU A 196 -5.10 3.14 7.26
CA GLU A 196 -4.39 3.92 8.28
C GLU A 196 -3.92 5.21 7.61
N ILE A 197 -4.29 6.36 8.16
CA ILE A 197 -3.72 7.64 7.75
C ILE A 197 -2.52 7.86 8.66
N PRO A 198 -1.29 7.99 8.14
CA PRO A 198 -0.12 8.23 8.97
C PRO A 198 -0.40 9.49 9.76
N VAL A 199 -0.11 9.51 11.05
CA VAL A 199 -0.31 10.73 11.85
C VAL A 199 0.83 11.74 11.66
N ASN A 200 1.93 11.31 11.02
CA ASN A 200 3.16 12.07 10.89
C ASN A 200 3.49 12.38 9.41
N PRO A 201 3.54 13.68 9.02
CA PRO A 201 3.96 14.08 7.69
C PRO A 201 5.35 13.58 7.28
N GLN A 202 6.30 13.51 8.22
CA GLN A 202 7.67 13.08 7.91
C GLN A 202 7.75 11.58 7.58
N GLU A 203 6.93 10.76 8.23
CA GLU A 203 6.79 9.35 7.85
C GLU A 203 6.17 9.22 6.46
N THR A 204 5.14 10.01 6.15
CA THR A 204 4.53 10.01 4.81
C THR A 204 5.54 10.40 3.73
N ILE A 205 6.41 11.38 4.01
CA ILE A 205 7.49 11.78 3.10
C ILE A 205 8.47 10.63 2.88
N GLN A 206 8.88 9.92 3.94
CA GLN A 206 9.75 8.75 3.86
C GLN A 206 9.10 7.62 3.05
N ASP A 207 7.83 7.31 3.32
CA ASP A 207 7.05 6.31 2.59
C ASP A 207 7.00 6.64 1.08
N ILE A 208 6.80 7.91 0.73
CA ILE A 208 6.78 8.38 -0.66
C ILE A 208 8.16 8.21 -1.29
N VAL A 209 9.23 8.64 -0.62
CA VAL A 209 10.58 8.57 -1.16
C VAL A 209 11.00 7.12 -1.42
N VAL A 210 10.81 6.21 -0.46
CA VAL A 210 11.20 4.79 -0.60
C VAL A 210 10.41 4.11 -1.72
N ALA A 211 9.10 4.34 -1.79
CA ALA A 211 8.26 3.77 -2.86
C ALA A 211 8.64 4.29 -4.25
N ASN A 212 8.97 5.58 -4.38
CA ASN A 212 9.41 6.14 -5.66
C ASN A 212 10.83 5.69 -6.04
N ASP A 213 11.70 5.42 -5.06
CA ASP A 213 13.03 4.85 -5.32
C ASP A 213 12.93 3.44 -5.90
N PHE A 214 12.04 2.62 -5.36
CA PHE A 214 11.70 1.33 -5.97
C PHE A 214 11.23 1.48 -7.42
N LEU A 215 10.26 2.36 -7.68
CA LEU A 215 9.74 2.58 -9.04
C LEU A 215 10.84 3.08 -10.00
N LYS A 216 11.72 3.97 -9.51
CA LYS A 216 12.87 4.48 -10.27
C LYS A 216 13.82 3.35 -10.64
N GLN A 217 14.30 2.59 -9.67
CA GLN A 217 15.28 1.54 -9.89
C GLN A 217 14.71 0.41 -10.77
N LEU A 218 13.44 0.05 -10.55
CA LEU A 218 12.75 -0.94 -11.39
C LEU A 218 12.69 -0.48 -12.85
N GLY A 219 12.30 0.77 -13.11
CA GLY A 219 12.22 1.33 -14.46
C GLY A 219 13.58 1.60 -15.13
N GLU A 220 14.62 1.90 -14.36
CA GLU A 220 16.00 2.02 -14.86
C GLU A 220 16.57 0.66 -15.29
N LYS A 221 16.22 -0.41 -14.56
CA LYS A 221 16.68 -1.77 -14.85
C LYS A 221 15.86 -2.47 -15.94
N TYR A 222 14.54 -2.21 -15.96
CA TYR A 222 13.59 -2.77 -16.92
C TYR A 222 12.80 -1.64 -17.59
N PRO A 223 13.22 -1.17 -18.78
CA PRO A 223 12.57 -0.04 -19.45
C PRO A 223 11.08 -0.23 -19.73
N ASN A 224 10.60 -1.47 -19.89
CA ASN A 224 9.17 -1.82 -20.04
C ASN A 224 8.35 -1.60 -18.77
N LEU A 225 9.00 -1.42 -17.61
CA LEU A 225 8.39 -1.13 -16.31
C LEU A 225 8.60 0.32 -15.89
N LYS A 226 9.11 1.18 -16.77
CA LYS A 226 9.34 2.59 -16.46
C LYS A 226 8.01 3.36 -16.41
N VAL A 227 7.81 4.11 -15.32
CA VAL A 227 6.66 5.00 -15.13
C VAL A 227 7.11 6.42 -14.77
N ALA A 228 6.22 7.39 -14.96
CA ALA A 228 6.45 8.73 -14.45
C ALA A 228 6.40 8.71 -12.91
N LEU A 229 7.43 9.29 -12.29
CA LEU A 229 7.50 9.42 -10.83
C LEU A 229 6.80 10.73 -10.41
N PRO A 230 5.69 10.67 -9.64
CA PRO A 230 4.88 11.85 -9.32
C PRO A 230 5.61 12.93 -8.51
N ILE A 231 6.75 12.58 -7.92
CA ILE A 231 7.56 13.50 -7.10
C ILE A 231 8.54 14.33 -7.92
N PHE A 232 8.71 14.04 -9.21
CA PHE A 232 9.59 14.76 -10.13
C PHE A 232 8.86 15.52 -11.23
N SER A 233 7.54 15.34 -11.33
CA SER A 233 6.65 16.11 -12.22
C SER A 233 6.50 17.57 -11.82
#